data_AF-A0A7W7Z2J7-F1
#
_entry.id   AF-A0A7W7Z2J7-F1
#
_cell.length_a   1.000
_cell.length_b   1.000
_cell.length_c   1.000
_cell.angle_alpha   90.00
_cell.angle_beta   90.00
_cell.angle_gamma   90.00
#
_symmetry.space_group_name_H-M   'P 1'
#
loop_
_entity.id
_entity.type
_entity.pdbx_description
1 polymer ?
#
loop_
_entity_poly.entity_id
_entity_poly.type
_entity_poly.pdbx_seq_one_letter_code
_entity_poly.pdbx_strand_id
1 'polypeptide(L)'
;MSKRPSSIDRMPPEVRDWIGRLRDQGRTLDEIIAKLRELDIDALPSRSALHRHLQKAEEVAERIRKSRAVADVIVRRLGESDPDKTTRMNIELMHNVLFEIASRTSDEDGEPVTFEPMEAMLLAKALDHLGKAAKDDVSRTVVIEKRAADRARAEAVKAIDAVGDEKGLSADTIEQIKAKILGVTKPEPKP
;
A
#
# COMPACT_ATOMS: atom_id res chain seq x y z
N MET A 1 -28.37 17.98 4.56
CA MET A 1 -29.79 17.76 4.24
C MET A 1 -30.06 16.26 4.17
N SER A 2 -31.02 15.75 4.94
CA SER A 2 -31.39 14.31 4.91
C SER A 2 -32.04 13.98 3.55
N LYS A 3 -31.36 13.19 2.71
CA LYS A 3 -31.92 12.72 1.43
C LYS A 3 -33.12 11.81 1.73
N ARG A 4 -34.30 12.24 1.28
CA ARG A 4 -35.55 11.48 1.43
C ARG A 4 -35.36 10.05 0.89
N PRO A 5 -35.70 8.99 1.64
CA PRO A 5 -35.54 7.62 1.18
C PRO A 5 -36.28 7.39 -0.13
N SER A 6 -35.62 6.74 -1.10
CA SER A 6 -36.23 6.42 -2.40
C SER A 6 -37.34 5.38 -2.23
N SER A 7 -38.17 5.18 -3.26
CA SER A 7 -39.21 4.15 -3.25
C SER A 7 -38.63 2.75 -3.04
N ILE A 8 -37.40 2.50 -3.52
CA ILE A 8 -36.70 1.21 -3.33
C ILE A 8 -36.17 1.07 -1.91
N ASP A 9 -35.65 2.13 -1.30
CA ASP A 9 -35.13 2.07 0.07
C ASP A 9 -36.23 1.74 1.10
N ARG A 10 -37.49 1.99 0.76
CA ARG A 10 -38.67 1.69 1.59
C ARG A 10 -39.20 0.27 1.40
N MET A 11 -38.74 -0.46 0.37
CA MET A 11 -39.15 -1.84 0.15
C MET A 11 -38.56 -2.76 1.24
N PRO A 12 -39.18 -3.93 1.50
CA PRO A 12 -38.60 -4.93 2.37
C PRO A 12 -37.17 -5.31 1.94
N PRO A 13 -36.25 -5.58 2.88
CA PRO A 13 -34.87 -5.97 2.56
C PRO A 13 -34.77 -7.13 1.57
N GLU A 14 -35.63 -8.13 1.73
CA GLU A 14 -35.71 -9.32 0.87
C GLU A 14 -35.97 -8.96 -0.61
N VAL A 15 -36.81 -7.96 -0.86
CA VAL A 15 -37.15 -7.48 -2.20
C VAL A 15 -35.97 -6.71 -2.80
N ARG A 16 -35.27 -5.90 -2.01
CA ARG A 16 -34.07 -5.17 -2.45
C ARG A 16 -32.94 -6.13 -2.83
N ASP A 17 -32.71 -7.15 -2.00
CA ASP A 17 -31.70 -8.18 -2.28
C ASP A 17 -32.05 -8.98 -3.53
N TRP A 18 -33.33 -9.26 -3.74
CA TRP A 18 -33.80 -9.94 -4.95
C TRP A 18 -33.61 -9.08 -6.21
N ILE A 19 -33.87 -7.77 -6.15
CA ILE A 19 -33.57 -6.81 -7.22
C ILE A 19 -32.06 -6.86 -7.56
N GLY A 20 -31.19 -6.89 -6.54
CA GLY A 20 -29.75 -7.05 -6.71
C GLY A 20 -29.40 -8.35 -7.46
N ARG A 21 -29.94 -9.49 -7.03
CA ARG A 21 -29.70 -10.79 -7.70
C ARG A 21 -30.16 -10.81 -9.15
N LEU A 22 -31.30 -10.21 -9.48
CA LEU A 22 -31.76 -10.10 -10.87
C LEU A 22 -30.79 -9.28 -11.71
N ARG A 23 -30.24 -8.20 -11.15
CA ARG A 23 -29.21 -7.42 -11.82
C ARG A 23 -27.93 -8.23 -12.05
N ASP A 24 -27.50 -9.00 -11.06
CA ASP A 24 -26.32 -9.89 -11.17
C ASP A 24 -26.50 -10.97 -12.25
N GLN A 25 -27.74 -11.39 -12.51
CA GLN A 25 -28.11 -12.31 -13.60
C GLN A 25 -28.15 -11.64 -14.99
N GLY A 26 -27.79 -10.36 -15.10
CA GLY A 26 -27.77 -9.62 -16.37
C GLY A 26 -29.13 -9.08 -16.81
N ARG A 27 -30.15 -9.08 -15.94
CA ARG A 27 -31.46 -8.52 -16.28
C ARG A 27 -31.40 -7.01 -16.48
N THR A 28 -32.15 -6.55 -17.47
CA THR A 28 -32.38 -5.13 -17.75
C THR A 28 -33.33 -4.52 -16.70
N LEU A 29 -33.31 -3.18 -16.59
CA LEU A 29 -34.21 -2.45 -15.69
C LEU A 29 -35.68 -2.76 -15.97
N ASP A 30 -36.05 -2.88 -17.25
CA ASP A 30 -37.42 -3.12 -17.67
C ASP A 30 -37.87 -4.55 -17.32
N GLU A 31 -36.97 -5.54 -17.45
CA GLU A 31 -37.24 -6.92 -16.99
C GLU A 31 -37.41 -7.00 -15.48
N ILE A 32 -36.58 -6.28 -14.72
CA ILE A 32 -36.69 -6.24 -13.25
C ILE A 32 -38.03 -5.62 -12.84
N ILE A 33 -38.44 -4.53 -13.49
CA ILE A 33 -39.75 -3.90 -13.24
C ILE A 33 -40.90 -4.84 -13.62
N ALA A 34 -40.79 -5.56 -14.73
CA ALA A 34 -41.79 -6.56 -15.13
C ALA A 34 -41.91 -7.68 -14.09
N LYS A 35 -40.79 -8.14 -13.53
CA LYS A 35 -40.77 -9.14 -12.46
C LYS A 35 -41.34 -8.62 -11.13
N LEU A 36 -41.11 -7.36 -10.79
CA LEU A 36 -41.76 -6.74 -9.63
C LEU A 36 -43.27 -6.59 -9.81
N ARG A 37 -43.75 -6.41 -11.05
CA ARG A 37 -45.20 -6.41 -11.37
C ARG A 37 -45.84 -7.78 -11.21
N GLU A 38 -45.15 -8.84 -11.64
CA GLU A 38 -45.64 -10.23 -11.47
C GLU A 38 -45.84 -10.61 -9.99
N LEU A 39 -45.07 -10.00 -9.09
CA LEU A 39 -45.15 -10.24 -7.64
C LEU A 39 -46.14 -9.33 -6.90
N ASP A 40 -46.93 -8.53 -7.63
CA ASP A 40 -47.94 -7.61 -7.08
C ASP A 40 -47.40 -6.67 -5.98
N ILE A 41 -46.19 -6.12 -6.19
CA ILE A 41 -45.60 -5.16 -5.27
C ILE A 41 -46.35 -3.82 -5.38
N ASP A 42 -47.09 -3.46 -4.32
CA ASP A 42 -47.94 -2.26 -4.22
C ASP A 42 -47.26 -0.94 -4.65
N ALA A 43 -45.94 -0.84 -4.45
CA ALA A 43 -45.16 0.36 -4.71
C ALA A 43 -44.05 0.10 -5.74
N LEU A 44 -44.45 -0.11 -7.00
CA LEU A 44 -43.50 -0.27 -8.10
C LEU A 44 -42.56 0.94 -8.24
N PRO A 45 -41.24 0.72 -8.32
CA PRO A 45 -40.28 1.81 -8.46
C PRO A 45 -40.29 2.34 -9.89
N SER A 46 -40.04 3.65 -10.05
CA SER A 46 -39.76 4.20 -11.38
C SER A 46 -38.41 3.69 -11.90
N ARG A 47 -38.25 3.65 -13.23
CA ARG A 47 -37.00 3.27 -13.90
C ARG A 47 -35.80 4.07 -13.39
N SER A 48 -35.96 5.38 -13.20
CA SER A 48 -34.90 6.24 -12.66
C SER A 48 -34.57 5.94 -11.19
N ALA A 49 -35.55 5.57 -10.37
CA ALA A 49 -35.30 5.15 -8.99
C ALA A 49 -34.52 3.83 -8.93
N LEU A 50 -34.89 2.87 -9.78
CA LEU A 50 -34.18 1.60 -9.94
C LEU A 50 -32.75 1.79 -10.44
N HIS A 51 -32.56 2.61 -11.48
CA HIS A 51 -31.23 2.93 -11.98
C HIS A 51 -30.33 3.50 -10.90
N ARG A 52 -30.77 4.54 -10.16
CA ARG A 52 -29.96 5.15 -9.10
C ARG A 52 -29.63 4.19 -7.96
N HIS A 53 -30.55 3.30 -7.61
CA HIS A 53 -30.29 2.28 -6.58
C HIS A 53 -29.20 1.31 -7.02
N LEU A 54 -29.30 0.79 -8.24
CA LEU A 54 -28.31 -0.14 -8.79
C LEU A 54 -26.95 0.55 -9.07
N GLN A 55 -26.96 1.82 -9.47
CA GLN A 55 -25.74 2.60 -9.69
C GLN A 55 -24.90 2.72 -8.40
N LYS A 56 -25.54 2.99 -7.26
CA LYS A 56 -24.83 3.01 -5.97
C LYS A 56 -24.23 1.65 -5.61
N ALA A 57 -24.95 0.56 -5.89
CA ALA A 57 -24.44 -0.79 -5.65
C ALA A 57 -23.24 -1.09 -6.56
N GLU A 58 -23.29 -0.67 -7.82
CA GLU A 58 -22.19 -0.81 -8.78
C GLU A 58 -20.96 0.01 -8.37
N GLU A 59 -21.13 1.25 -7.92
CA GLU A 59 -20.04 2.09 -7.41
C GLU A 59 -19.31 1.43 -6.22
N VAL A 60 -20.06 0.81 -5.31
CA VAL A 60 -19.50 0.06 -4.18
C VAL A 60 -18.79 -1.20 -4.67
N ALA A 61 -19.38 -1.94 -5.62
CA ALA A 61 -18.79 -3.14 -6.20
C ALA A 61 -17.48 -2.82 -6.96
N GLU A 62 -17.44 -1.73 -7.73
CA GLU A 62 -16.24 -1.26 -8.40
C GLU A 62 -15.15 -0.88 -7.42
N ARG A 63 -15.50 -0.16 -6.35
CA ARG A 63 -14.53 0.18 -5.29
C ARG A 63 -13.93 -1.07 -4.66
N ILE A 64 -14.74 -2.09 -4.40
CA ILE A 64 -14.27 -3.39 -3.87
C ILE A 64 -13.38 -4.12 -4.89
N ARG A 65 -13.76 -4.15 -6.18
CA ARG A 65 -12.94 -4.77 -7.24
C ARG A 65 -11.57 -4.09 -7.38
N LYS A 66 -11.54 -2.75 -7.40
CA LYS A 66 -10.29 -1.98 -7.39
C LYS A 66 -9.45 -2.28 -6.15
N SER A 67 -10.06 -2.32 -4.97
CA SER A 67 -9.37 -2.64 -3.71
C SER A 67 -8.77 -4.05 -3.73
N ARG A 68 -9.49 -5.05 -4.27
CA ARG A 68 -8.98 -6.41 -4.43
C ARG A 68 -7.84 -6.49 -5.44
N ALA A 69 -7.95 -5.81 -6.58
CA ALA A 69 -6.86 -5.76 -7.56
C ALA A 69 -5.57 -5.16 -6.98
N VAL A 70 -5.71 -4.10 -6.16
CA VAL A 70 -4.57 -3.51 -5.43
C VAL A 70 -4.02 -4.50 -4.41
N ALA A 71 -4.88 -5.16 -3.62
CA ALA A 71 -4.45 -6.17 -2.64
C ALA A 71 -3.74 -7.37 -3.31
N ASP A 72 -4.20 -7.83 -4.47
CA ASP A 72 -3.56 -8.93 -5.21
C ASP A 72 -2.19 -8.54 -5.75
N VAL A 73 -2.04 -7.30 -6.27
CA VAL A 73 -0.73 -6.76 -6.67
C VAL A 73 0.22 -6.67 -5.48
N ILE A 74 -0.30 -6.22 -4.33
CA ILE A 74 0.44 -6.14 -3.07
C ILE A 74 0.90 -7.54 -2.66
N VAL A 75 0.01 -8.53 -2.56
CA VAL A 75 0.32 -9.92 -2.15
C VAL A 75 1.31 -10.59 -3.10
N ARG A 76 1.13 -10.46 -4.42
CA ARG A 76 2.07 -11.03 -5.40
C ARG A 76 3.46 -10.44 -5.29
N ARG A 77 3.57 -9.12 -5.09
CA ARG A 77 4.87 -8.47 -4.90
C ARG A 77 5.47 -8.80 -3.54
N LEU A 78 4.68 -8.87 -2.48
CA LEU A 78 5.10 -9.25 -1.12
C LEU A 78 5.64 -10.67 -1.02
N GLY A 79 5.02 -11.63 -1.71
CA GLY A 79 5.41 -13.04 -1.68
C GLY A 79 6.78 -13.32 -2.31
N GLU A 80 7.28 -12.40 -3.14
CA GLU A 80 8.54 -12.56 -3.90
C GLU A 80 9.61 -11.54 -3.49
N SER A 81 9.34 -10.65 -2.53
CA SER A 81 10.20 -9.51 -2.20
C SER A 81 10.81 -9.61 -0.79
N ASP A 82 12.05 -9.13 -0.68
CA ASP A 82 12.71 -8.81 0.59
C ASP A 82 11.78 -7.94 1.48
N PRO A 83 11.61 -8.26 2.78
CA PRO A 83 10.82 -7.46 3.74
C PRO A 83 11.06 -5.95 3.67
N ASP A 84 12.29 -5.52 3.38
CA ASP A 84 12.65 -4.10 3.26
C ASP A 84 12.05 -3.48 1.97
N LYS A 85 12.02 -4.22 0.85
CA LYS A 85 11.39 -3.76 -0.42
C LYS A 85 9.88 -3.65 -0.29
N THR A 86 9.27 -4.60 0.41
CA THR A 86 7.85 -4.58 0.76
C THR A 86 7.48 -3.33 1.56
N THR A 87 8.27 -3.02 2.59
CA THR A 87 8.00 -1.88 3.47
C THR A 87 8.07 -0.56 2.70
N ARG A 88 9.10 -0.39 1.84
CA ARG A 88 9.20 0.76 0.94
C ARG A 88 8.03 0.87 -0.04
N MET A 89 7.60 -0.24 -0.63
CA MET A 89 6.43 -0.26 -1.53
C MET A 89 5.14 0.17 -0.82
N ASN A 90 4.91 -0.29 0.41
CA ASN A 90 3.73 0.11 1.19
C ASN A 90 3.74 1.63 1.49
N ILE A 91 4.92 2.19 1.77
CA ILE A 91 5.08 3.64 1.96
C ILE A 91 4.74 4.40 0.67
N GLU A 92 5.23 3.95 -0.47
CA GLU A 92 4.93 4.55 -1.79
C GLU A 92 3.45 4.46 -2.18
N LEU A 93 2.80 3.32 -1.93
CA LEU A 93 1.37 3.14 -2.18
C LEU A 93 0.54 4.09 -1.31
N MET A 94 0.90 4.23 -0.03
CA MET A 94 0.25 5.18 0.87
C MET A 94 0.47 6.63 0.42
N HIS A 95 1.68 7.01 0.00
CA HIS A 95 1.92 8.33 -0.59
C HIS A 95 1.04 8.59 -1.81
N ASN A 96 0.90 7.62 -2.71
CA ASN A 96 0.03 7.76 -3.88
C ASN A 96 -1.44 7.95 -3.50
N VAL A 97 -1.97 7.18 -2.55
CA VAL A 97 -3.36 7.35 -2.08
C VAL A 97 -3.56 8.72 -1.44
N LEU A 98 -2.61 9.17 -0.61
CA LEU A 98 -2.67 10.47 0.05
C LEU A 98 -2.55 11.62 -0.97
N PHE A 99 -1.71 11.44 -2.00
CA PHE A 99 -1.62 12.37 -3.12
C PHE A 99 -2.91 12.40 -3.92
N GLU A 100 -3.49 11.26 -4.28
CA GLU A 100 -4.78 11.19 -4.97
C GLU A 100 -5.89 11.87 -4.16
N ILE A 101 -5.91 11.66 -2.84
CA ILE A 101 -6.83 12.36 -1.95
C ILE A 101 -6.58 13.87 -2.06
N ALA A 102 -5.34 14.33 -1.89
CA ALA A 102 -4.95 15.73 -1.96
C ALA A 102 -5.15 16.38 -3.35
N SER A 103 -5.08 15.59 -4.41
CA SER A 103 -5.14 16.01 -5.81
C SER A 103 -6.51 15.83 -6.43
N ARG A 104 -7.50 15.32 -5.69
CA ARG A 104 -8.90 15.47 -6.08
C ARG A 104 -9.18 16.96 -6.05
N THR A 105 -8.94 17.65 -7.15
CA THR A 105 -9.40 19.01 -7.39
C THR A 105 -10.49 18.87 -8.43
N SER A 106 -11.72 19.17 -8.00
CA SER A 106 -12.96 19.12 -8.78
C SER A 106 -13.60 17.74 -8.87
N ASP A 107 -14.67 17.55 -8.10
CA ASP A 107 -15.77 16.67 -8.54
C ASP A 107 -16.34 17.23 -9.86
N GLU A 108 -17.15 16.43 -10.57
CA GLU A 108 -17.79 16.79 -11.86
C GLU A 108 -18.59 18.12 -11.86
N ASP A 109 -18.81 18.71 -10.68
CA ASP A 109 -19.51 19.98 -10.44
C ASP A 109 -18.59 21.21 -10.29
N GLY A 110 -17.26 21.07 -10.38
CA GLY A 110 -16.31 22.20 -10.39
C GLY A 110 -16.02 22.85 -9.03
N GLU A 111 -16.50 22.28 -7.94
CA GLU A 111 -16.16 22.73 -6.59
C GLU A 111 -14.76 22.24 -6.18
N PRO A 112 -13.89 23.11 -5.64
CA PRO A 112 -12.61 22.69 -5.10
C PRO A 112 -12.85 21.74 -3.93
N VAL A 113 -12.23 20.57 -3.96
CA VAL A 113 -12.25 19.67 -2.79
C VAL A 113 -11.50 20.36 -1.68
N THR A 114 -12.25 20.74 -0.65
CA THR A 114 -11.72 21.29 0.59
C THR A 114 -11.64 20.18 1.61
N PHE A 115 -10.46 20.01 2.21
CA PHE A 115 -10.33 19.17 3.40
C PHE A 115 -10.89 19.90 4.59
N GLU A 116 -11.71 19.20 5.39
CA GLU A 116 -12.01 19.68 6.73
C GLU A 116 -10.69 19.72 7.54
N PRO A 117 -10.51 20.67 8.49
CA PRO A 117 -9.26 20.83 9.23
C PRO A 117 -8.75 19.54 9.90
N MET A 118 -9.68 18.67 10.34
CA MET A 118 -9.36 17.37 10.93
C MET A 118 -8.80 16.39 9.88
N GLU A 119 -9.36 16.37 8.68
CA GLU A 119 -8.92 15.51 7.58
C GLU A 119 -7.53 15.94 7.10
N ALA A 120 -7.31 17.25 6.96
CA ALA A 120 -6.00 17.81 6.62
C ALA A 120 -4.94 17.45 7.68
N MET A 121 -5.29 17.51 8.97
CA MET A 121 -4.38 17.12 10.05
C MET A 121 -4.09 15.62 10.04
N LEU A 122 -5.08 14.76 9.82
CA LEU A 122 -4.90 13.31 9.73
C LEU A 122 -4.02 12.93 8.53
N LEU A 123 -4.23 13.58 7.39
CA LEU A 123 -3.40 13.46 6.19
C LEU A 123 -1.95 13.89 6.47
N ALA A 124 -1.74 15.06 7.08
CA ALA A 124 -0.42 15.55 7.45
C ALA A 124 0.31 14.61 8.42
N LYS A 125 -0.40 14.05 9.43
CA LYS A 125 0.16 13.05 10.34
C LYS A 125 0.52 11.76 9.62
N ALA A 126 -0.32 11.29 8.70
CA ALA A 126 -0.01 10.10 7.91
C ALA A 126 1.28 10.30 7.10
N LEU A 127 1.44 11.46 6.44
CA LEU A 127 2.67 11.81 5.72
C LEU A 127 3.90 11.89 6.63
N ASP A 128 3.80 12.51 7.81
CA ASP A 128 4.90 12.58 8.79
C ASP A 128 5.33 11.19 9.28
N HIS A 129 4.36 10.32 9.59
CA HIS A 129 4.65 8.94 10.00
C HIS A 129 5.30 8.12 8.88
N LEU A 130 4.87 8.29 7.63
CA LEU A 130 5.49 7.66 6.47
C LEU A 130 6.93 8.14 6.25
N GLY A 131 7.18 9.44 6.37
CA GLY A 131 8.52 10.01 6.28
C GLY A 131 9.46 9.47 7.36
N LYS A 132 8.98 9.31 8.60
CA LYS A 132 9.74 8.69 9.70
C LYS A 132 10.05 7.23 9.41
N ALA A 133 9.07 6.46 8.98
CA ALA A 133 9.25 5.04 8.64
C ALA A 133 10.29 4.85 7.51
N ALA A 134 10.27 5.70 6.48
CA ALA A 134 11.25 5.67 5.40
C ALA A 134 12.68 5.99 5.89
N LYS A 135 12.82 6.97 6.79
CA LYS A 135 14.11 7.32 7.39
C LYS A 135 14.67 6.20 8.27
N ASP A 136 13.81 5.54 9.05
CA ASP A 136 14.20 4.42 9.89
C ASP A 136 14.62 3.21 9.05
N ASP A 137 13.96 2.96 7.92
CA ASP A 137 14.33 1.91 6.96
C ASP A 137 15.73 2.13 6.36
N VAL A 138 16.01 3.35 5.91
CA VAL A 138 17.35 3.73 5.42
C VAL A 138 18.40 3.58 6.51
N SER A 139 18.10 4.07 7.72
CA SER A 139 19.03 3.99 8.86
C SER A 139 19.34 2.55 9.24
N ARG A 140 18.32 1.68 9.22
CA ARG A 140 18.46 0.25 9.49
C ARG A 140 19.29 -0.45 8.42
N THR A 141 19.06 -0.14 7.15
CA THR A 141 19.84 -0.66 6.02
C THR A 141 21.31 -0.31 6.16
N VAL A 142 21.63 0.97 6.40
CA VAL A 142 23.01 1.44 6.61
C VAL A 142 23.69 0.71 7.77
N VAL A 143 22.98 0.48 8.88
CA VAL A 143 23.52 -0.28 10.03
C VAL A 143 23.78 -1.74 9.66
N ILE A 144 22.89 -2.39 8.91
CA ILE A 144 23.07 -3.77 8.46
C ILE A 144 24.28 -3.88 7.52
N GLU A 145 24.37 -3.01 6.51
CA GLU A 145 25.47 -2.99 5.56
C GLU A 145 26.81 -2.71 6.26
N LYS A 146 26.84 -1.75 7.18
CA LYS A 146 28.04 -1.47 7.97
C LYS A 146 28.46 -2.69 8.80
N ARG A 147 27.52 -3.33 9.50
CA ARG A 147 27.82 -4.55 10.28
C ARG A 147 28.28 -5.70 9.39
N ALA A 148 27.74 -5.84 8.18
CA ALA A 148 28.17 -6.83 7.21
C ALA A 148 29.60 -6.54 6.72
N ALA A 149 29.91 -5.28 6.37
CA ALA A 149 31.24 -4.85 5.98
C ALA A 149 32.27 -5.03 7.10
N ASP A 150 31.92 -4.68 8.34
CA ASP A 150 32.79 -4.85 9.51
C ASP A 150 33.08 -6.33 9.78
N ARG A 151 32.07 -7.20 9.69
CA ARG A 151 32.25 -8.66 9.80
C ARG A 151 33.12 -9.22 8.68
N ALA A 152 32.85 -8.85 7.43
CA ALA A 152 33.64 -9.30 6.28
C ALA A 152 35.10 -8.83 6.39
N ARG A 153 35.36 -7.60 6.85
CA ARG A 153 36.70 -7.10 7.14
C ARG A 153 37.39 -7.92 8.24
N ALA A 154 36.69 -8.19 9.34
CA ALA A 154 37.25 -8.99 10.44
C ALA A 154 37.58 -10.43 10.00
N GLU A 155 36.72 -11.05 9.19
CA GLU A 155 36.95 -12.38 8.61
C GLU A 155 38.12 -12.36 7.62
N ALA A 156 38.22 -11.33 6.77
CA ALA A 156 39.34 -11.17 5.85
C ALA A 156 40.68 -10.98 6.58
N VAL A 157 40.71 -10.19 7.67
CA VAL A 157 41.90 -10.06 8.53
C VAL A 157 42.34 -11.41 9.07
N LYS A 158 41.40 -12.21 9.62
CA LYS A 158 41.70 -13.55 10.14
C LYS A 158 42.18 -14.51 9.06
N ALA A 159 41.60 -14.45 7.86
CA ALA A 159 42.03 -15.29 6.74
C ALA A 159 43.44 -14.91 6.26
N ILE A 160 43.76 -13.62 6.19
CA ILE A 160 45.10 -13.14 5.85
C ILE A 160 46.12 -13.61 6.90
N ASP A 161 45.78 -13.55 8.20
CA ASP A 161 46.64 -14.06 9.27
C ASP A 161 46.89 -15.56 9.13
N ALA A 162 45.84 -16.36 8.97
CA ALA A 162 45.96 -17.80 8.82
C ALA A 162 46.83 -18.21 7.61
N VAL A 163 46.62 -17.55 6.45
CA VAL A 163 47.42 -17.81 5.24
C VAL A 163 48.85 -17.34 5.42
N GLY A 164 49.07 -16.20 6.09
CA GLY A 164 50.39 -15.67 6.37
C GLY A 164 51.20 -16.61 7.25
N ASP A 165 50.59 -17.13 8.31
CA ASP A 165 51.20 -18.11 9.21
C ASP A 165 51.53 -19.43 8.48
N GLU A 166 50.59 -19.95 7.67
CA GLU A 166 50.80 -21.18 6.89
C GLU A 166 51.94 -21.04 5.88
N LYS A 167 52.06 -19.87 5.25
CA LYS A 167 53.08 -19.57 4.23
C LYS A 167 54.41 -19.07 4.83
N GLY A 168 54.49 -18.89 6.16
CA GLY A 168 55.67 -18.36 6.82
C GLY A 168 56.01 -16.92 6.42
N LEU A 169 55.00 -16.12 6.08
CA LEU A 169 55.18 -14.70 5.77
C LEU A 169 55.62 -13.94 7.03
N SER A 170 56.50 -12.94 6.86
CA SER A 170 56.86 -12.06 7.97
C SER A 170 55.66 -11.23 8.42
N ALA A 171 55.62 -10.88 9.72
CA ALA A 171 54.58 -10.03 10.29
C ALA A 171 54.45 -8.69 9.54
N ASP A 172 55.58 -8.10 9.13
CA ASP A 172 55.61 -6.87 8.34
C ASP A 172 54.92 -7.04 6.96
N THR A 173 55.11 -8.19 6.30
CA THR A 173 54.44 -8.49 5.03
C THR A 173 52.93 -8.65 5.21
N ILE A 174 52.50 -9.35 6.27
CA ILE A 174 51.09 -9.54 6.61
C ILE A 174 50.41 -8.19 6.89
N GLU A 175 51.07 -7.31 7.64
CA GLU A 175 50.57 -5.96 7.92
C GLU A 175 50.46 -5.11 6.66
N GLN A 176 51.46 -5.15 5.77
CA GLN A 176 51.40 -4.45 4.49
C GLN A 176 50.24 -4.94 3.60
N ILE A 177 49.96 -6.24 3.60
CA ILE A 177 48.83 -6.84 2.87
C ILE A 177 47.50 -6.34 3.44
N LYS A 178 47.32 -6.35 4.76
CA LYS A 178 46.11 -5.83 5.41
C LYS A 178 45.90 -4.35 5.13
N ALA A 179 46.97 -3.54 5.20
CA ALA A 179 46.91 -2.12 4.92
C ALA A 179 46.53 -1.82 3.46
N LYS A 180 47.12 -2.54 2.50
CA LYS A 180 46.86 -2.32 1.07
C LYS A 180 45.50 -2.84 0.60
N ILE A 181 45.06 -3.98 1.12
CA ILE A 181 43.82 -4.64 0.65
C ILE A 181 42.60 -4.15 1.42
N LEU A 182 42.73 -3.94 2.74
CA LEU A 182 41.59 -3.66 3.61
C LEU A 182 41.60 -2.22 4.17
N GLY A 183 42.67 -1.44 3.92
CA GLY A 183 42.78 -0.05 4.39
C GLY A 183 42.91 0.08 5.91
N VAL A 184 43.23 -1.00 6.62
CA VAL A 184 43.43 -1.00 8.08
C VAL A 184 44.86 -0.60 8.38
N THR A 185 45.08 0.64 8.83
CA THR A 185 46.34 1.07 9.44
C THR A 185 46.21 1.11 10.96
N LYS A 186 47.32 0.82 11.66
CA LYS A 186 47.39 0.81 13.12
C LYS A 186 46.93 2.17 13.67
N PRO A 187 46.05 2.23 14.69
CA PRO A 187 45.83 3.48 15.41
C PRO A 187 47.17 3.92 16.01
N GLU A 188 47.58 5.17 15.75
CA GLU A 188 48.80 5.73 16.31
C GLU A 188 48.79 5.57 17.84
N PRO A 189 49.93 5.24 18.46
CA PRO A 189 50.02 5.22 19.91
C PRO A 189 49.68 6.63 20.43
N LYS A 190 48.65 6.74 21.27
CA LYS A 190 48.34 7.99 21.96
C LYS A 190 49.57 8.43 22.78
N PRO A 191 49.92 9.73 22.77
CA PRO A 191 51.01 10.27 23.58
C PRO A 191 50.73 10.12 25.08
#